data_AF-A0A1W0ATL0-F1
#
_entry.id   AF-A0A1W0ATL0-F1
#
_cell.length_a   1.000
_cell.length_b   1.000
_cell.length_c   1.000
_cell.angle_alpha   90.00
_cell.angle_beta   90.00
_cell.angle_gamma   90.00
#
_symmetry.space_group_name_H-M   'P 1'
#
loop_
_entity.id
_entity.type
_entity.pdbx_description
1 polymer ?
#
loop_
_entity_poly.entity_id
_entity_poly.type
_entity_poly.pdbx_seq_one_letter_code
_entity_poly.pdbx_strand_id
1 'polypeptide(L)'
;MRTTLIAAAFITLPLLAACGGGSGAEPVTAADISKSMQDKGLQDPAFADCAAKLYVDEGISQEGLRAMVNEEHDSQAVDPQTLGMSEDDADKARAATDKIIKQCLGNK
;
A
#
# COMPACT_ATOMS: atom_id res chain seq x y z
N MET A 1 35.58 -33.40 -11.66
CA MET A 1 34.24 -33.41 -12.30
C MET A 1 33.25 -33.14 -11.17
N ARG A 2 32.74 -31.90 -11.06
CA ARG A 2 31.54 -31.35 -11.73
C ARG A 2 30.26 -31.58 -10.88
N THR A 3 29.75 -30.44 -10.40
CA THR A 3 28.34 -30.05 -10.24
C THR A 3 27.52 -30.68 -9.11
N THR A 4 27.49 -29.94 -8.00
CA THR A 4 26.30 -29.60 -7.21
C THR A 4 25.06 -29.39 -8.07
N LEU A 5 23.96 -30.06 -7.73
CA LEU A 5 22.59 -29.68 -8.12
C LEU A 5 21.66 -30.01 -6.94
N ILE A 6 21.42 -29.02 -6.08
CA ILE A 6 20.25 -28.99 -5.21
C ILE A 6 19.10 -28.53 -6.10
N ALA A 7 18.24 -29.48 -6.48
CA ALA A 7 17.04 -29.20 -7.25
C ALA A 7 16.09 -28.32 -6.44
N ALA A 8 15.67 -27.22 -7.06
CA ALA A 8 14.64 -26.33 -6.58
C ALA A 8 13.31 -27.07 -6.44
N ALA A 9 12.77 -27.11 -5.22
CA ALA A 9 11.35 -27.20 -4.99
C ALA A 9 10.89 -25.83 -4.47
N PHE A 10 10.61 -24.92 -5.41
CA PHE A 10 9.74 -23.78 -5.12
C PHE A 10 8.39 -24.36 -4.75
N ILE A 11 8.12 -24.45 -3.45
CA ILE A 11 6.77 -24.58 -2.95
C ILE A 11 6.11 -23.25 -3.30
N THR A 12 5.43 -23.22 -4.44
CA THR A 12 4.37 -22.26 -4.70
C THR A 12 3.34 -22.50 -3.60
N LEU A 13 3.49 -21.80 -2.47
CA LEU A 13 2.38 -21.63 -1.56
C LEU A 13 1.33 -20.89 -2.37
N PRO A 14 0.17 -21.50 -2.68
CA PRO A 14 -0.96 -20.67 -3.02
C PRO A 14 -1.16 -19.80 -1.78
N LEU A 15 -1.07 -18.48 -1.95
CA LEU A 15 -1.43 -17.49 -0.94
C LEU A 15 -2.96 -17.55 -0.70
N LEU A 16 -3.45 -18.73 -0.30
CA LEU A 16 -4.78 -19.04 0.19
C LEU A 16 -4.87 -18.71 1.68
N ALA A 17 -4.42 -17.50 2.03
CA ALA A 17 -4.67 -16.87 3.31
C ALA A 17 -5.32 -15.48 3.11
N ALA A 18 -6.17 -15.37 2.10
CA ALA A 18 -7.28 -14.41 2.06
C ALA A 18 -8.60 -15.19 2.10
N CYS A 19 -8.74 -16.03 3.12
CA CYS A 19 -10.00 -16.70 3.47
C CYS A 19 -10.62 -15.94 4.64
N GLY A 20 -11.21 -14.79 4.34
CA GLY A 20 -12.11 -14.05 5.21
C GLY A 20 -13.19 -13.46 4.32
N GLY A 21 -14.30 -14.18 4.21
CA GLY A 21 -15.29 -14.01 3.16
C GLY A 21 -16.01 -12.66 3.15
N GLY A 22 -16.47 -12.29 1.96
CA GLY A 22 -17.38 -11.19 1.73
C GLY A 22 -17.32 -10.76 0.28
N SER A 23 -18.38 -11.02 -0.48
CA SER A 23 -18.60 -10.35 -1.76
C SER A 23 -18.55 -8.83 -1.55
N GLY A 24 -17.55 -8.14 -2.10
CA GLY A 24 -17.49 -6.68 -2.02
C GLY A 24 -16.11 -6.10 -2.33
N ALA A 25 -15.94 -5.58 -3.55
CA ALA A 25 -14.81 -4.79 -4.07
C ALA A 25 -13.42 -5.46 -4.10
N GLU A 26 -12.70 -5.27 -5.21
CA GLU A 26 -11.31 -5.71 -5.35
C GLU A 26 -10.43 -5.06 -4.26
N PRO A 27 -9.42 -5.79 -3.74
CA PRO A 27 -8.48 -5.23 -2.77
C PRO A 27 -7.60 -4.18 -3.46
N VAL A 28 -7.47 -3.01 -2.84
CA VAL A 28 -6.54 -1.96 -3.25
C VAL A 28 -5.12 -2.46 -3.07
N THR A 29 -4.32 -2.34 -4.13
CA THR A 29 -2.92 -2.76 -4.16
C THR A 29 -1.96 -1.57 -4.10
N ALA A 30 -0.67 -1.84 -3.88
CA ALA A 30 0.37 -0.81 -4.00
C ALA A 30 0.42 -0.19 -5.41
N ALA A 31 0.10 -0.95 -6.46
CA ALA A 31 0.05 -0.41 -7.82
C ALA A 31 -1.08 0.61 -7.97
N ASP A 32 -2.25 0.35 -7.39
CA ASP A 32 -3.39 1.27 -7.43
C ASP A 32 -3.08 2.56 -6.66
N ILE A 33 -2.40 2.45 -5.52
CA ILE A 33 -1.97 3.61 -4.72
C ILE A 33 -0.94 4.45 -5.48
N SER A 34 0.09 3.82 -6.05
CA SER A 34 1.11 4.51 -6.84
C SER A 34 0.47 5.22 -8.04
N LYS A 35 -0.43 4.53 -8.75
CA LYS A 35 -1.17 5.09 -9.86
C LYS A 35 -2.01 6.30 -9.42
N SER A 36 -2.76 6.19 -8.33
CA SER A 36 -3.55 7.31 -7.78
C SER A 36 -2.67 8.52 -7.46
N MET A 37 -1.48 8.32 -6.86
CA MET A 37 -0.55 9.42 -6.59
C MET A 37 -0.05 10.09 -7.89
N GLN A 38 0.28 9.30 -8.91
CA GLN A 38 0.72 9.80 -10.22
C GLN A 38 -0.40 10.55 -10.95
N ASP A 39 -1.62 9.99 -10.94
CA ASP A 39 -2.81 10.61 -11.53
C ASP A 39 -3.15 11.94 -10.81
N LYS A 40 -2.86 12.05 -9.50
CA LYS A 40 -2.92 13.28 -8.68
C LYS A 40 -1.76 14.27 -8.92
N GLY A 41 -0.85 13.96 -9.84
CA GLY A 41 0.20 14.89 -10.30
C GLY A 41 1.59 14.67 -9.69
N LEU A 42 1.81 13.57 -8.96
CA LEU A 42 3.14 13.19 -8.53
C LEU A 42 3.98 12.72 -9.73
N GLN A 43 5.01 13.49 -10.09
CA GLN A 43 5.80 13.27 -11.32
C GLN A 43 6.92 12.24 -11.18
N ASP A 44 7.22 11.80 -9.95
CA ASP A 44 8.27 10.82 -9.69
C ASP A 44 7.65 9.45 -9.47
N PRO A 45 7.61 8.57 -10.49
CA PRO A 45 6.99 7.25 -10.38
C PRO A 45 7.76 6.33 -9.41
N ALA A 46 9.09 6.51 -9.28
CA ALA A 46 9.88 5.71 -8.35
C ALA A 46 9.57 6.08 -6.90
N PHE A 47 9.38 7.38 -6.63
CA PHE A 47 8.89 7.84 -5.34
C PHE A 47 7.46 7.36 -5.06
N ALA A 48 6.56 7.43 -6.05
CA ALA A 48 5.18 6.93 -5.93
C ALA A 48 5.14 5.44 -5.58
N ASP A 49 5.91 4.62 -6.29
CA ASP A 49 5.99 3.17 -6.05
C ASP A 49 6.59 2.83 -4.69
N CYS A 50 7.61 3.58 -4.25
CA CYS A 50 8.22 3.42 -2.94
C CYS A 50 7.22 3.77 -1.83
N ALA A 51 6.51 4.89 -1.99
CA ALA A 51 5.51 5.34 -1.03
C ALA A 51 4.34 4.35 -0.91
N ALA A 52 3.82 3.90 -2.04
CA ALA A 52 2.71 2.97 -2.09
C ALA A 52 3.01 1.62 -1.40
N LYS A 53 4.24 1.11 -1.56
CA LYS A 53 4.66 -0.12 -0.86
C LYS A 53 4.66 0.08 0.64
N LEU A 54 5.22 1.18 1.13
CA LEU A 54 5.27 1.45 2.57
C LEU A 54 3.89 1.60 3.20
N TYR A 55 2.91 2.16 2.49
CA TYR A 55 1.53 2.22 2.99
C TYR A 55 0.88 0.83 3.13
N VAL A 56 1.12 -0.07 2.17
CA VAL A 56 0.62 -1.45 2.25
C VAL A 56 1.38 -2.24 3.32
N ASP A 57 2.69 -2.09 3.40
CA ASP A 57 3.56 -2.81 4.35
C ASP A 57 3.31 -2.41 5.82
N GLU A 58 2.83 -1.19 6.08
CA GLU A 58 2.44 -0.75 7.42
C GLU A 58 1.19 -1.45 7.96
N GLY A 59 0.47 -2.20 7.11
CA GLY A 59 -0.72 -2.95 7.52
C GLY A 59 -1.95 -2.07 7.74
N ILE A 60 -2.09 -1.01 6.94
CA ILE A 60 -3.31 -0.22 6.84
C ILE A 60 -4.43 -1.13 6.28
N SER A 61 -5.62 -1.02 6.84
CA SER A 61 -6.78 -1.78 6.40
C SER A 61 -7.16 -1.48 4.95
N GLN A 62 -7.85 -2.41 4.27
CA GLN A 62 -8.32 -2.16 2.91
C GLN A 62 -9.29 -0.97 2.81
N GLU A 63 -10.02 -0.65 3.87
CA GLU A 63 -10.88 0.54 3.94
C GLU A 63 -10.02 1.82 4.00
N GLY A 64 -8.99 1.83 4.84
CA GLY A 64 -8.03 2.92 4.90
C GLY A 64 -7.27 3.13 3.59
N LEU A 65 -6.79 2.05 2.95
CA LEU A 65 -6.14 2.12 1.64
C LEU A 65 -7.09 2.69 0.57
N ARG A 66 -8.38 2.32 0.61
CA ARG A 66 -9.42 2.88 -0.28
C ARG A 66 -9.61 4.38 -0.06
N ALA A 67 -9.65 4.82 1.20
CA ALA A 67 -9.74 6.25 1.53
C ALA A 67 -8.57 7.06 0.95
N MET A 68 -7.37 6.48 0.87
CA MET A 68 -6.20 7.15 0.27
C MET A 68 -6.25 7.25 -1.26
N VAL A 69 -6.77 6.21 -1.93
CA VAL A 69 -6.81 6.18 -3.41
C VAL A 69 -8.02 6.87 -4.01
N ASN A 70 -9.14 6.93 -3.29
CA ASN A 70 -10.34 7.57 -3.77
C ASN A 70 -10.07 9.06 -4.08
N GLU A 71 -10.49 9.48 -5.27
CA GLU A 71 -10.32 10.84 -5.80
C GLU A 71 -11.41 11.78 -5.33
N GLU A 72 -12.55 11.21 -4.93
CA GLU A 72 -13.64 11.95 -4.34
C GLU A 72 -13.25 12.25 -2.90
N HIS A 73 -12.62 13.42 -2.69
CA HIS A 73 -12.94 14.23 -1.51
C HIS A 73 -14.43 14.53 -1.59
N ASP A 74 -15.23 13.52 -1.32
CA ASP A 74 -16.66 13.62 -1.19
C ASP A 74 -16.85 14.72 -0.15
N SER A 75 -17.63 15.73 -0.51
CA SER A 75 -17.84 16.99 0.22
C SER A 75 -18.37 16.85 1.66
N GLN A 76 -18.34 15.64 2.21
CA GLN A 76 -18.55 15.33 3.61
C GLN A 76 -17.34 15.73 4.44
N ALA A 77 -17.62 16.18 5.66
CA ALA A 77 -16.61 16.56 6.63
C ALA A 77 -15.77 15.33 7.04
N VAL A 78 -14.74 15.04 6.24
CA VAL A 78 -13.71 14.09 6.59
C VAL A 78 -13.00 14.63 7.83
N ASP A 79 -12.87 13.81 8.88
CA ASP A 79 -12.09 14.19 10.05
C ASP A 79 -10.66 14.52 9.61
N PRO A 80 -10.19 15.78 9.76
CA PRO A 80 -8.86 16.17 9.29
C PRO A 80 -7.73 15.48 10.06
N GLN A 81 -8.01 14.90 11.24
CA GLN A 81 -7.04 14.15 12.03
C GLN A 81 -6.83 12.74 11.49
N THR A 82 -7.90 12.09 11.03
CA THR A 82 -7.84 10.70 10.56
C THR A 82 -7.96 10.56 9.04
N LEU A 83 -8.24 11.66 8.34
CA LEU A 83 -8.47 11.70 6.90
C LEU A 83 -9.56 10.72 6.44
N GLY A 84 -10.54 10.45 7.30
CA GLY A 84 -11.66 9.54 7.00
C GLY A 84 -11.31 8.06 7.19
N MET A 85 -10.14 7.79 7.78
CA MET A 85 -9.71 6.45 8.17
C MET A 85 -10.04 6.19 9.65
N SER A 86 -9.90 4.95 10.08
CA SER A 86 -9.88 4.61 11.51
C SER A 86 -8.66 5.24 12.19
N GLU A 87 -8.69 5.41 13.52
CA GLU A 87 -7.55 5.96 14.28
C GLU A 87 -6.29 5.10 14.13
N ASP A 88 -6.43 3.77 14.17
CA ASP A 88 -5.33 2.81 13.95
C ASP A 88 -4.75 2.93 12.53
N ASP A 89 -5.60 3.05 11.52
CA ASP A 89 -5.16 3.23 10.13
C ASP A 89 -4.48 4.60 9.92
N ALA A 90 -4.96 5.65 10.58
CA ALA A 90 -4.35 6.97 10.52
C ALA A 90 -2.96 6.98 11.17
N ASP A 91 -2.79 6.32 12.31
CA ASP A 91 -1.49 6.20 12.97
C ASP A 91 -0.50 5.38 12.14
N LYS A 92 -0.96 4.29 11.52
CA LYS A 92 -0.16 3.55 10.54
C LYS A 92 0.18 4.43 9.33
N ALA A 93 -0.77 5.14 8.75
CA ALA A 93 -0.49 6.05 7.63
C ALA A 93 0.57 7.11 7.98
N ARG A 94 0.55 7.64 9.20
CA ARG A 94 1.59 8.56 9.71
C ARG A 94 2.94 7.85 9.84
N ALA A 95 2.99 6.66 10.43
CA ALA A 95 4.21 5.86 10.56
C ALA A 95 4.81 5.50 9.18
N ALA A 96 3.96 5.13 8.21
CA ALA A 96 4.35 4.92 6.83
C ALA A 96 4.94 6.20 6.23
N THR A 97 4.31 7.36 6.42
CA THR A 97 4.80 8.66 5.93
C THR A 97 6.20 8.98 6.47
N ASP A 98 6.46 8.75 7.75
CA ASP A 98 7.79 8.91 8.34
C ASP A 98 8.84 7.98 7.69
N LYS A 99 8.45 6.76 7.35
CA LYS A 99 9.30 5.81 6.62
C LYS A 99 9.52 6.26 5.18
N ILE A 100 8.51 6.79 4.51
CA ILE A 100 8.59 7.29 3.12
C ILE A 100 9.60 8.42 3.02
N ILE A 101 9.57 9.38 3.95
CA ILE A 101 10.53 10.49 3.98
C ILE A 101 11.96 9.95 4.14
N LYS A 102 12.17 8.94 5.00
CA LYS A 102 13.49 8.36 5.24
C LYS A 102 13.99 7.48 4.10
N GLN A 103 13.12 6.68 3.51
CA GLN A 103 13.49 5.60 2.58
C GLN A 103 13.29 5.96 1.11
N CYS A 104 12.33 6.82 0.78
CA CYS A 104 12.00 7.18 -0.60
C CYS A 104 12.64 8.51 -1.01
N LEU A 105 12.78 9.50 -0.11
CA LEU A 105 13.51 10.74 -0.42
C LEU A 105 15.03 10.60 -0.22
N GLY A 106 15.45 9.71 0.70
CA GLY A 106 16.87 9.50 1.04
C GLY A 106 17.66 8.61 0.08
N ASN A 107 16.99 7.95 -0.88
CA ASN A 107 17.61 7.02 -1.84
C ASN A 107 17.92 7.66 -3.21
N LYS A 108 18.11 8.98 -3.27
CA LYS A 108 18.62 9.67 -4.47
C LYS A 108 20.13 9.56 -4.60
#